data_AF-A0A9R0TC19-F1
#
_entry.id   AF-A0A9R0TC19-F1
#
_cell.length_a   1.000
_cell.length_b   1.000
_cell.length_c   1.000
_cell.angle_alpha   90.00
_cell.angle_beta   90.00
_cell.angle_gamma   90.00
#
_symmetry.space_group_name_H-M   'P 1'
#
loop_
_entity.id
_entity.type
_entity.pdbx_description
1 polymer ?
#
loop_
_entity_poly.entity_id
_entity_poly.type
_entity_poly.pdbx_seq_one_letter_code
_entity_poly.pdbx_strand_id
1 'polypeptide(L)'
;MRIVTPAPRSQGFAVVRQLCADHPDLDAAKVSLGVLGVVSQVTLALEPMFKRSVTFVTRNDSDMAEQAVVWGGLHEFGDMAWLPQQRNVIYRKDNRVAITSVGNDLNDYLALRSSSTADLISGRVMHELLEKKNNTVARCKEAPTSASLFEKPAYGFTNNDSLFMGYPVVGFQHRIQASGSCLENPEDALLTTCPWDPRIRGIFFYNNAYSIALSRVPAFIADMKQLRNSNPKAFYGIDASLGILLRYIKASSAYLGKPEDSVDFDITYYRSYTKGEPNPHSDVLDELQQMALHKYGAIPHWGKNRNFAFEGAIAKYPEAGKFLEVKGRYDPDGIFSSEWSDQVLGINGSPIIVEKGCAIEGLCVCSEDSHCAPEQGYYCRPGKVYREARVCSFQPN
;
A
#
# COMPACT_ATOMS: atom_id res chain seq x y z
N MET A 1 12.32 19.93 13.32
CA MET A 1 10.95 19.46 13.67
C MET A 1 10.61 19.94 15.09
N ARG A 2 9.35 20.32 15.36
CA ARG A 2 8.85 20.57 16.71
C ARG A 2 7.82 19.50 17.09
N ILE A 3 7.98 18.94 18.27
CA ILE A 3 7.07 17.94 18.85
C ILE A 3 6.62 18.40 20.24
N VAL A 4 5.33 18.27 20.52
CA VAL A 4 4.74 18.54 21.83
C VAL A 4 4.61 17.22 22.58
N THR A 5 5.24 17.13 23.75
CA THR A 5 5.24 15.93 24.59
C THR A 5 4.62 16.26 25.96
N PRO A 6 4.03 15.29 26.68
CA PRO A 6 3.57 15.54 28.03
C PRO A 6 4.73 15.89 28.96
N ALA A 7 4.40 16.59 30.04
CA ALA A 7 5.34 16.92 31.10
C ALA A 7 4.60 17.01 32.44
N PRO A 8 5.31 16.93 33.58
CA PRO A 8 4.70 17.14 34.89
C PRO A 8 4.09 18.55 35.03
N ARG A 9 3.17 18.71 35.98
CA ARG A 9 2.57 20.01 36.32
C ARG A 9 3.60 21.12 36.59
N SER A 10 4.75 20.77 37.17
CA SER A 10 5.86 21.70 37.43
C SER A 10 6.46 22.32 36.16
N GLN A 11 6.21 21.73 34.98
CA GLN A 11 6.65 22.22 33.67
C GLN A 11 5.48 22.68 32.80
N GLY A 12 4.27 22.84 33.37
CA GLY A 12 3.10 23.32 32.63
C GLY A 12 2.36 22.26 31.81
N PHE A 13 2.47 20.98 32.21
CA PHE A 13 1.79 19.82 31.60
C PHE A 13 2.26 19.37 30.20
N ALA A 14 2.95 20.23 29.46
CA ALA A 14 3.51 19.89 28.16
C ALA A 14 4.80 20.66 27.89
N VAL A 15 5.69 20.07 27.09
CA VAL A 15 6.93 20.69 26.63
C VAL A 15 7.02 20.62 25.11
N VAL A 16 7.47 21.71 24.50
CA VAL A 16 7.80 21.75 23.08
C VAL A 16 9.28 21.39 22.93
N ARG A 17 9.55 20.30 22.23
CA ARG A 17 10.91 19.85 21.92
C ARG A 17 11.26 20.23 20.49
N GLN A 18 12.41 20.86 20.31
CA GLN A 18 12.91 21.24 18.99
C GLN A 18 14.02 20.28 18.56
N LEU A 19 13.72 19.47 17.55
CA LEU A 19 14.61 18.47 16.98
C LEU A 19 15.22 19.05 15.70
N CYS A 20 16.40 19.65 15.84
CA CYS A 20 17.23 20.10 14.71
C CYS A 20 17.89 18.91 14.00
N ALA A 21 18.55 19.14 12.87
CA ALA A 21 19.10 18.09 12.00
C ALA A 21 20.12 17.16 12.69
N ASP A 22 20.83 17.68 13.69
CA ASP A 22 21.84 17.03 14.51
C ASP A 22 21.30 16.50 15.84
N HIS A 23 20.01 16.69 16.13
CA HIS A 23 19.42 16.25 17.39
C HIS A 23 19.35 14.72 17.45
N PRO A 24 19.85 14.07 18.53
CA PRO A 24 19.95 12.60 18.59
C PRO A 24 18.59 11.89 18.44
N ASP A 25 17.53 12.50 18.97
CA ASP A 25 16.18 11.93 18.92
C ASP A 25 15.43 12.19 17.59
N LEU A 26 16.02 12.90 16.62
CA LEU A 26 15.33 13.21 15.36
C LEU A 26 15.00 11.93 14.57
N ASP A 27 15.89 10.94 14.58
CA ASP A 27 15.68 9.68 13.86
C ASP A 27 14.54 8.83 14.44
N ALA A 28 14.25 8.95 15.74
CA ALA A 28 13.04 8.38 16.32
C ALA A 28 11.78 9.14 15.85
N ALA A 29 11.86 10.47 15.77
CA ALA A 29 10.72 11.31 15.43
C ALA A 29 10.32 11.30 13.94
N LYS A 30 11.25 10.94 13.02
CA LYS A 30 10.97 10.82 11.58
C LYS A 30 9.85 9.82 11.27
N VAL A 31 9.77 8.72 12.04
CA VAL A 31 8.68 7.72 11.97
C VAL A 31 8.19 7.46 13.40
N SER A 32 7.40 8.40 13.94
CA SER A 32 6.98 8.38 15.35
C SER A 32 5.77 7.50 15.64
N LEU A 33 5.00 7.12 14.62
CA LEU A 33 3.69 6.47 14.75
C LEU A 33 2.69 7.21 15.67
N GLY A 34 2.95 8.49 15.96
CA GLY A 34 2.17 9.29 16.91
C GLY A 34 2.49 9.06 18.38
N VAL A 35 3.29 8.06 18.75
CA VAL A 35 3.50 7.67 20.16
C VAL A 35 4.58 8.47 20.90
N LEU A 36 5.34 9.30 20.19
CA LEU A 36 6.36 10.17 20.79
C LEU A 36 5.80 11.54 21.20
N GLY A 37 4.58 11.88 20.77
CA GLY A 37 4.00 13.22 20.90
C GLY A 37 3.40 13.75 19.61
N VAL A 38 2.84 14.95 19.69
CA VAL A 38 2.19 15.62 18.56
C VAL A 38 3.21 16.45 17.80
N VAL A 39 3.46 16.10 16.54
CA VAL A 39 4.29 16.92 15.64
C VAL A 39 3.52 18.19 15.29
N SER A 40 3.97 19.34 15.80
CA SER A 40 3.32 20.64 15.58
C SER A 40 3.94 21.45 14.45
N GLN A 41 5.19 21.15 14.09
CA GLN A 41 5.85 21.78 12.95
C GLN A 41 6.92 20.86 12.36
N VAL A 42 6.97 20.82 11.03
CA VAL A 42 8.09 20.22 10.28
C VAL A 42 8.76 21.31 9.43
N THR A 43 10.06 21.17 9.25
CA THR A 43 10.84 21.95 8.29
C THR A 43 11.46 20.94 7.36
N LEU A 44 11.15 21.04 6.06
CA LEU A 44 11.63 20.11 5.04
C LEU A 44 12.67 20.83 4.18
N ALA A 45 13.78 20.14 3.89
CA ALA A 45 14.70 20.60 2.86
C ALA A 45 14.02 20.51 1.50
N LEU A 46 14.16 21.55 0.67
CA LEU A 46 13.60 21.61 -0.67
C LEU A 46 14.71 21.48 -1.71
N GLU A 47 14.43 20.76 -2.79
CA GLU A 47 15.28 20.78 -3.98
C GLU A 47 14.90 21.91 -4.93
N PRO A 48 15.84 22.41 -5.75
CA PRO A 48 15.52 23.29 -6.87
C PRO A 48 14.46 22.66 -7.78
N MET A 49 13.53 23.48 -8.27
CA MET A 49 12.48 23.02 -9.19
C MET A 49 13.09 22.43 -10.47
N PHE A 50 12.52 21.31 -10.93
CA PHE A 50 12.90 20.63 -12.16
C PHE A 50 11.66 20.14 -12.92
N LYS A 51 11.86 19.61 -14.12
CA LYS A 51 10.82 18.92 -14.89
C LYS A 51 11.06 17.41 -14.93
N ARG A 52 10.01 16.64 -15.14
CA ARG A 52 10.07 15.20 -15.37
C ARG A 52 9.66 14.86 -16.78
N SER A 53 10.24 13.79 -17.29
CA SER A 53 9.89 13.16 -18.57
C SER A 53 9.40 11.74 -18.30
N VAL A 54 8.10 11.50 -18.52
CA VAL A 54 7.43 10.23 -18.18
C VAL A 54 7.03 9.48 -19.45
N THR A 55 7.24 8.17 -19.47
CA THR A 55 6.78 7.27 -20.54
C THR A 55 6.44 5.92 -19.94
N PHE A 56 5.30 5.35 -20.32
CA PHE A 56 4.94 3.98 -19.95
C PHE A 56 5.33 3.01 -21.06
N VAL A 57 5.84 1.84 -20.67
CA VAL A 57 6.17 0.76 -21.58
C VAL A 57 5.61 -0.54 -21.01
N THR A 58 4.67 -1.15 -21.73
CA THR A 58 4.10 -2.44 -21.35
C THR A 58 4.83 -3.57 -22.07
N ARG A 59 5.26 -4.59 -21.32
CA ARG A 59 5.98 -5.77 -21.84
C ARG A 59 5.52 -7.04 -21.13
N ASN A 60 5.85 -8.19 -21.70
CA ASN A 60 5.66 -9.46 -21.00
C ASN A 60 6.50 -9.50 -19.71
N ASP A 61 6.00 -10.22 -18.70
CA ASP A 61 6.63 -10.30 -17.39
C ASP A 61 7.84 -11.26 -17.30
N SER A 62 8.36 -11.76 -18.43
CA SER A 62 9.46 -12.72 -18.48
C SER A 62 10.72 -12.21 -17.76
N ASP A 63 11.11 -10.96 -17.98
CA ASP A 63 12.31 -10.31 -17.42
C ASP A 63 12.03 -9.52 -16.12
N MET A 64 10.82 -9.62 -15.57
CA MET A 64 10.39 -8.79 -14.45
C MET A 64 11.27 -8.96 -13.21
N ALA A 65 11.75 -10.17 -12.95
CA ALA A 65 12.54 -10.45 -11.75
C ALA A 65 13.89 -9.71 -11.80
N GLU A 66 14.52 -9.67 -12.98
CA GLU A 66 15.75 -8.92 -13.23
C GLU A 66 15.50 -7.41 -13.29
N GLN A 67 14.42 -6.98 -13.94
CA GLN A 67 14.10 -5.54 -14.03
C GLN A 67 13.73 -4.94 -12.67
N ALA A 68 13.00 -5.68 -11.83
CA ALA A 68 12.55 -5.21 -10.51
C ALA A 68 13.69 -4.84 -9.56
N VAL A 69 14.92 -5.28 -9.80
CA VAL A 69 16.08 -4.91 -8.97
C VAL A 69 16.87 -3.72 -9.51
N VAL A 70 16.72 -3.37 -10.80
CA VAL A 70 17.49 -2.30 -11.44
C VAL A 70 16.65 -1.09 -11.84
N TRP A 71 15.34 -1.23 -12.03
CA TRP A 71 14.51 -0.20 -12.67
C TRP A 71 14.55 1.15 -11.94
N GLY A 72 14.45 1.14 -10.60
CA GLY A 72 14.54 2.36 -9.78
C GLY A 72 15.93 3.01 -9.76
N GLY A 73 16.98 2.27 -10.15
CA GLY A 73 18.32 2.84 -10.38
C GLY A 73 18.50 3.40 -11.79
N LEU A 74 17.77 2.86 -12.78
CA LEU A 74 17.77 3.35 -14.17
C LEU A 74 16.91 4.60 -14.35
N HIS A 75 15.86 4.74 -13.54
CA HIS A 75 14.89 5.82 -13.62
C HIS A 75 14.62 6.40 -12.24
N GLU A 76 15.03 7.65 -12.02
CA GLU A 76 15.00 8.32 -10.70
C GLU A 76 13.64 8.25 -9.99
N PHE A 77 12.54 8.28 -10.75
CA PHE A 77 11.18 8.15 -10.24
C PHE A 77 10.43 6.96 -10.85
N GLY A 78 11.16 5.97 -11.39
CA GLY A 78 10.57 4.83 -12.06
C GLY A 78 9.81 3.92 -11.08
N ASP A 79 8.72 3.33 -11.56
CA ASP A 79 7.99 2.27 -10.86
C ASP A 79 7.42 1.26 -11.86
N MET A 80 6.83 0.18 -11.33
CA MET A 80 6.23 -0.87 -12.15
C MET A 80 4.84 -1.20 -11.62
N ALA A 81 3.90 -1.47 -12.51
CA ALA A 81 2.65 -2.16 -12.18
C ALA A 81 2.67 -3.53 -12.86
N TRP A 82 2.70 -4.59 -12.06
CA TRP A 82 2.61 -5.95 -12.57
C TRP A 82 1.16 -6.37 -12.67
N LEU A 83 0.76 -6.90 -13.83
CA LEU A 83 -0.52 -7.54 -14.08
C LEU A 83 -0.28 -9.06 -14.20
N PRO A 84 -0.18 -9.78 -13.06
CA PRO A 84 0.18 -11.20 -13.04
C PRO A 84 -0.65 -12.05 -13.97
N GLN A 85 -1.98 -11.90 -13.98
CA GLN A 85 -2.84 -12.76 -14.80
C GLN A 85 -2.59 -12.50 -16.29
N GLN A 86 -2.45 -11.23 -16.67
CA GLN A 86 -2.15 -10.83 -18.05
C GLN A 86 -0.71 -11.16 -18.48
N ARG A 87 0.15 -11.57 -17.54
CA ARG A 87 1.58 -11.82 -17.75
C ARG A 87 2.31 -10.61 -18.33
N ASN A 88 1.87 -9.43 -17.93
CA ASN A 88 2.42 -8.16 -18.42
C ASN A 88 2.88 -7.30 -17.25
N VAL A 89 3.88 -6.47 -17.51
CA VAL A 89 4.35 -5.43 -16.60
C VAL A 89 4.29 -4.11 -17.34
N ILE A 90 3.67 -3.13 -16.69
CA ILE A 90 3.68 -1.74 -17.11
C ILE A 90 4.84 -1.07 -16.39
N TYR A 91 5.85 -0.67 -17.16
CA TYR A 91 7.03 0.00 -16.65
C TYR A 91 6.89 1.51 -16.81
N ARG A 92 6.99 2.29 -15.72
CA ARG A 92 7.07 3.74 -15.80
C ARG A 92 8.52 4.17 -15.90
N LYS A 93 8.92 4.67 -17.07
CA LYS A 93 10.17 5.39 -17.26
C LYS A 93 9.95 6.82 -16.83
N ASP A 94 10.64 7.25 -15.78
CA ASP A 94 10.41 8.55 -15.20
C ASP A 94 11.70 9.16 -14.69
N ASN A 95 12.12 10.24 -15.34
CA ASN A 95 13.43 10.82 -15.14
C ASN A 95 13.31 12.33 -14.98
N ARG A 96 14.17 12.88 -14.11
CA ARG A 96 14.45 14.31 -14.07
C ARG A 96 15.03 14.76 -15.41
N VAL A 97 14.57 15.92 -15.86
CA VAL A 97 15.09 16.65 -17.02
C VAL A 97 15.27 18.12 -16.65
N ALA A 98 16.02 18.86 -17.49
CA ALA A 98 16.29 20.26 -17.26
C ALA A 98 14.99 21.07 -17.16
N ILE A 99 14.97 22.11 -16.32
CA ILE A 99 13.81 22.99 -16.19
C ILE A 99 13.46 23.70 -17.51
N THR A 100 14.45 23.87 -18.40
CA THR A 100 14.33 24.44 -19.74
C THR A 100 13.76 23.49 -20.79
N SER A 101 13.57 22.20 -20.46
CA SER A 101 12.90 21.25 -21.36
C SER A 101 11.50 21.74 -21.72
N VAL A 102 11.12 21.60 -22.99
CA VAL A 102 9.81 22.02 -23.51
C VAL A 102 8.71 21.12 -22.96
N GLY A 103 7.55 21.71 -22.65
CA GLY A 103 6.36 21.00 -22.12
C GLY A 103 5.88 21.59 -20.79
N ASN A 104 4.56 21.64 -20.60
CA ASN A 104 3.90 22.03 -19.35
C ASN A 104 2.86 20.99 -18.93
N ASP A 105 3.22 19.73 -19.14
CA ASP A 105 2.30 18.60 -19.04
C ASP A 105 1.83 18.39 -17.60
N LEU A 106 0.68 17.74 -17.44
CA LEU A 106 -0.02 17.54 -16.18
C LEU A 106 -0.34 16.07 -15.98
N ASN A 107 -0.28 15.60 -14.74
CA ASN A 107 -0.81 14.31 -14.33
C ASN A 107 -2.06 14.52 -13.46
N ASP A 108 -3.24 14.49 -14.07
CA ASP A 108 -4.48 14.46 -13.28
C ASP A 108 -4.95 13.01 -13.15
N TYR A 109 -4.35 12.24 -12.24
CA TYR A 109 -4.53 10.78 -12.19
C TYR A 109 -5.99 10.38 -11.98
N LEU A 110 -6.51 9.50 -12.85
CA LEU A 110 -7.94 9.20 -12.96
C LEU A 110 -8.58 8.69 -11.66
N ALA A 111 -7.86 7.86 -10.89
CA ALA A 111 -8.40 7.33 -9.63
C ALA A 111 -8.49 8.39 -8.52
N LEU A 112 -7.85 9.55 -8.70
CA LEU A 112 -7.80 10.65 -7.74
C LEU A 112 -8.54 11.90 -8.24
N ARG A 113 -9.46 11.73 -9.19
CA ARG A 113 -10.43 12.75 -9.62
C ARG A 113 -11.74 12.58 -8.88
N SER A 114 -12.51 13.65 -8.76
CA SER A 114 -13.92 13.51 -8.39
C SER A 114 -14.68 12.79 -9.51
N SER A 115 -15.75 12.11 -9.14
CA SER A 115 -16.63 11.40 -10.07
C SER A 115 -18.08 11.54 -9.62
N SER A 116 -19.01 11.27 -10.53
CA SER A 116 -20.44 11.21 -10.21
C SER A 116 -20.68 10.28 -9.02
N THR A 117 -21.31 10.80 -7.96
CA THR A 117 -21.65 10.00 -6.77
C THR A 117 -22.54 8.81 -7.13
N ALA A 118 -23.46 9.00 -8.08
CA ALA A 118 -24.35 7.93 -8.55
C ALA A 118 -23.56 6.80 -9.25
N ASP A 119 -22.55 7.15 -10.03
CA ASP A 119 -21.71 6.17 -10.73
C ASP A 119 -20.80 5.43 -9.75
N LEU A 120 -20.25 6.11 -8.74
CA LEU A 120 -19.45 5.49 -7.68
C LEU A 120 -20.25 4.47 -6.88
N ILE A 121 -21.48 4.82 -6.46
CA ILE A 121 -22.37 3.91 -5.74
C ILE A 121 -22.77 2.73 -6.64
N SER A 122 -23.15 2.99 -7.90
CA SER A 122 -23.57 1.95 -8.83
C SER A 122 -22.43 0.98 -9.16
N GLY A 123 -21.22 1.51 -9.38
CA GLY A 123 -20.00 0.74 -9.57
C GLY A 123 -19.68 -0.12 -8.35
N ARG A 124 -19.84 0.43 -7.14
CA ARG A 124 -19.68 -0.35 -5.90
C ARG A 124 -20.69 -1.49 -5.81
N VAL A 125 -21.97 -1.26 -6.07
CA VAL A 125 -23.00 -2.32 -6.05
C VAL A 125 -22.67 -3.42 -7.05
N MET A 126 -22.23 -3.06 -8.26
CA MET A 126 -21.82 -4.05 -9.26
C MET A 126 -20.61 -4.86 -8.80
N HIS A 127 -19.60 -4.21 -8.22
CA HIS A 127 -18.42 -4.88 -7.66
C HIS A 127 -18.83 -5.87 -6.55
N GLU A 128 -19.66 -5.47 -5.59
CA GLU A 128 -20.14 -6.38 -4.53
C GLU A 128 -20.90 -7.60 -5.08
N LEU A 129 -21.71 -7.41 -6.13
CA LEU A 129 -22.43 -8.51 -6.79
C LEU A 129 -21.49 -9.49 -7.50
N LEU A 130 -20.41 -8.99 -8.11
CA LEU A 130 -19.40 -9.81 -8.77
C LEU A 130 -18.61 -10.64 -7.75
N GLU A 131 -18.26 -10.03 -6.61
CA GLU A 131 -17.56 -10.69 -5.51
C GLU A 131 -18.44 -11.78 -4.86
N LYS A 132 -19.68 -11.46 -4.50
CA LYS A 132 -20.61 -12.42 -3.86
C LYS A 132 -20.89 -13.67 -4.67
N LYS A 133 -21.00 -13.52 -6.01
CA LYS A 133 -21.28 -14.66 -6.89
C LYS A 133 -20.06 -15.55 -7.11
N ASN A 134 -18.88 -15.15 -6.62
CA ASN A 134 -17.58 -15.76 -6.93
C ASN A 134 -17.46 -16.08 -8.43
N ASN A 135 -18.00 -15.20 -9.28
CA ASN A 135 -18.18 -15.49 -10.70
C ASN A 135 -16.86 -15.29 -11.43
N THR A 136 -16.05 -16.34 -11.45
CA THR A 136 -14.72 -16.28 -12.04
C THR A 136 -14.76 -15.89 -13.52
N VAL A 137 -15.79 -16.31 -14.27
CA VAL A 137 -15.93 -15.96 -15.70
C VAL A 137 -16.16 -14.46 -15.88
N ALA A 138 -16.95 -13.83 -15.00
CA ALA A 138 -17.15 -12.39 -15.03
C ALA A 138 -15.85 -11.64 -14.69
N ARG A 139 -15.12 -12.07 -13.66
CA ARG A 139 -13.79 -11.51 -13.31
C ARG A 139 -12.78 -11.63 -14.45
N CYS A 140 -12.78 -12.76 -15.17
CA CYS A 140 -11.93 -12.95 -16.34
C CYS A 140 -12.14 -11.89 -17.42
N LYS A 141 -13.38 -11.41 -17.58
CA LYS A 141 -13.74 -10.39 -18.58
C LYS A 141 -13.47 -8.97 -18.08
N GLU A 142 -13.61 -8.75 -16.79
CA GLU A 142 -13.44 -7.44 -16.16
C GLU A 142 -11.97 -7.02 -16.06
N ALA A 143 -11.06 -7.92 -15.65
CA ALA A 143 -9.67 -7.54 -15.34
C ALA A 143 -8.91 -6.85 -16.50
N PRO A 144 -8.97 -7.31 -17.76
CA PRO A 144 -8.35 -6.59 -18.87
C PRO A 144 -9.04 -5.24 -19.15
N THR A 145 -10.34 -5.15 -18.87
CA THR A 145 -11.13 -3.93 -19.07
C THR A 145 -10.71 -2.86 -18.08
N SER A 146 -10.52 -3.20 -16.80
CA SER A 146 -10.11 -2.25 -15.76
C SER A 146 -8.75 -1.62 -16.02
N ALA A 147 -7.72 -2.41 -16.36
CA ALA A 147 -6.40 -1.85 -16.72
C ALA A 147 -6.49 -0.96 -17.96
N SER A 148 -7.26 -1.38 -18.97
CA SER A 148 -7.49 -0.59 -20.20
C SER A 148 -8.21 0.73 -19.94
N LEU A 149 -9.08 0.82 -18.93
CA LEU A 149 -9.77 2.06 -18.55
C LEU A 149 -8.82 3.14 -18.04
N PHE A 150 -7.64 2.75 -17.54
CA PHE A 150 -6.58 3.69 -17.18
C PHE A 150 -5.60 3.93 -18.33
N GLU A 151 -5.19 2.88 -19.04
CA GLU A 151 -4.20 3.01 -20.13
C GLU A 151 -4.68 3.87 -21.31
N LYS A 152 -5.92 3.66 -21.77
CA LYS A 152 -6.47 4.37 -22.94
C LYS A 152 -6.50 5.89 -22.77
N PRO A 153 -7.01 6.44 -21.65
CA PRO A 153 -6.90 7.87 -21.33
C PRO A 153 -5.52 8.27 -20.78
N ALA A 154 -4.46 7.48 -21.03
CA ALA A 154 -3.10 7.74 -20.61
C ALA A 154 -2.98 8.07 -19.11
N TYR A 155 -3.69 7.32 -18.26
CA TYR A 155 -3.72 7.48 -16.81
C TYR A 155 -4.17 8.86 -16.31
N GLY A 156 -4.64 9.74 -17.20
CA GLY A 156 -4.97 11.12 -16.89
C GLY A 156 -3.85 12.13 -17.16
N PHE A 157 -2.78 11.70 -17.84
CA PHE A 157 -1.76 12.62 -18.36
C PHE A 157 -2.29 13.46 -19.52
N THR A 158 -1.86 14.72 -19.59
CA THR A 158 -2.17 15.63 -20.68
C THR A 158 -0.94 16.42 -21.13
N ASN A 159 -0.91 16.85 -22.39
CA ASN A 159 0.16 17.69 -22.90
C ASN A 159 -0.26 19.17 -22.92
N ASN A 160 0.52 20.05 -22.29
CA ASN A 160 0.27 21.50 -22.19
C ASN A 160 -1.18 21.87 -21.83
N ASP A 161 -1.73 21.28 -20.76
CA ASP A 161 -3.10 21.52 -20.26
C ASP A 161 -4.23 21.17 -21.27
N SER A 162 -3.91 20.39 -22.31
CA SER A 162 -4.87 20.01 -23.36
C SER A 162 -5.16 18.51 -23.35
N LEU A 163 -5.36 17.88 -24.51
CA LEU A 163 -5.50 16.43 -24.65
C LEU A 163 -4.15 15.74 -24.55
N PHE A 164 -4.17 14.44 -24.25
CA PHE A 164 -3.00 13.59 -24.38
C PHE A 164 -2.62 13.44 -25.86
N MET A 165 -1.42 13.89 -26.22
CA MET A 165 -0.86 13.84 -27.58
C MET A 165 0.21 12.77 -27.74
N GLY A 166 0.78 12.28 -26.64
CA GLY A 166 1.76 11.19 -26.66
C GLY A 166 2.79 11.27 -25.54
N TYR A 167 3.62 10.24 -25.48
CA TYR A 167 4.80 10.18 -24.61
C TYR A 167 6.08 10.61 -25.38
N PRO A 168 7.12 11.14 -24.70
CA PRO A 168 7.12 11.43 -23.26
C PRO A 168 6.26 12.63 -22.92
N VAL A 169 5.61 12.57 -21.76
CA VAL A 169 5.00 13.75 -21.15
C VAL A 169 6.06 14.48 -20.34
N VAL A 170 6.19 15.78 -20.56
CA VAL A 170 7.21 16.63 -19.95
C VAL A 170 6.57 17.79 -19.21
N GLY A 171 6.72 17.81 -17.90
CA GLY A 171 6.09 18.83 -17.04
C GLY A 171 6.87 19.09 -15.76
N PHE A 172 6.53 20.17 -15.05
CA PHE A 172 7.16 20.48 -13.77
C PHE A 172 6.93 19.37 -12.75
N GLN A 173 7.91 19.10 -11.89
CA GLN A 173 7.85 18.03 -10.88
C GLN A 173 6.55 18.06 -10.08
N HIS A 174 6.11 19.22 -9.61
CA HIS A 174 4.88 19.35 -8.84
C HIS A 174 3.61 18.99 -9.64
N ARG A 175 3.60 19.20 -10.97
CA ARG A 175 2.46 18.88 -11.85
C ARG A 175 2.42 17.42 -12.29
N ILE A 176 3.57 16.76 -12.29
CA ILE A 176 3.68 15.33 -12.64
C ILE A 176 3.49 14.46 -11.37
N GLN A 177 4.01 14.92 -10.23
CA GLN A 177 3.98 14.18 -8.96
C GLN A 177 2.69 14.36 -8.17
N ALA A 178 2.20 15.60 -8.03
CA ALA A 178 0.92 15.83 -7.38
C ALA A 178 -0.14 15.48 -8.42
N SER A 179 -0.93 14.46 -8.12
CA SER A 179 -1.90 13.92 -9.06
C SER A 179 -3.29 13.89 -8.46
N GLY A 180 -4.27 14.26 -9.28
CA GLY A 180 -5.68 14.25 -8.92
C GLY A 180 -6.21 15.63 -8.54
N SER A 181 -7.33 15.97 -9.16
CA SER A 181 -8.10 17.20 -8.93
C SER A 181 -9.20 17.02 -7.86
N CYS A 182 -9.29 15.88 -7.17
CA CYS A 182 -10.47 15.61 -6.33
C CYS A 182 -10.70 16.62 -5.19
N LEU A 183 -9.64 17.15 -4.58
CA LEU A 183 -9.77 18.13 -3.50
C LEU A 183 -10.13 19.54 -3.98
N GLU A 184 -10.11 19.76 -5.31
CA GLU A 184 -10.48 21.03 -5.95
C GLU A 184 -11.98 21.04 -6.35
N ASN A 185 -12.72 19.99 -6.03
CA ASN A 185 -14.10 19.81 -6.44
C ASN A 185 -15.03 20.87 -5.82
N PRO A 186 -16.00 21.42 -6.57
CA PRO A 186 -16.97 22.35 -6.01
C PRO A 186 -17.85 21.68 -4.94
N GLU A 187 -18.27 22.47 -3.95
CA GLU A 187 -19.31 22.07 -3.00
C GLU A 187 -20.67 22.03 -3.72
N ASP A 188 -20.95 20.91 -4.37
CA ASP A 188 -22.10 20.68 -5.25
C ASP A 188 -23.19 19.80 -4.62
N ALA A 189 -23.23 19.76 -3.28
CA ALA A 189 -24.09 18.89 -2.50
C ALA A 189 -23.91 17.38 -2.82
N LEU A 190 -22.66 16.96 -3.03
CA LEU A 190 -22.27 15.57 -3.32
C LEU A 190 -22.83 15.04 -4.65
N LEU A 191 -23.06 15.89 -5.65
CA LEU A 191 -23.31 15.40 -7.01
C LEU A 191 -22.05 14.73 -7.58
N THR A 192 -20.89 15.30 -7.25
CA THR A 192 -19.58 14.70 -7.51
C THR A 192 -18.78 14.61 -6.21
N THR A 193 -17.97 13.55 -6.07
CA THR A 193 -17.12 13.38 -4.88
C THR A 193 -15.91 12.50 -5.16
N CYS A 194 -14.95 12.47 -4.22
CA CYS A 194 -13.84 11.53 -4.26
C CYS A 194 -14.35 10.09 -4.13
N PRO A 195 -13.75 9.14 -4.86
CA PRO A 195 -14.19 7.74 -4.81
C PRO A 195 -14.22 7.10 -3.41
N TRP A 196 -13.45 7.65 -2.47
CA TRP A 196 -13.33 7.20 -1.07
C TRP A 196 -14.05 8.11 -0.05
N ASP A 197 -14.92 9.02 -0.48
CA ASP A 197 -15.66 9.87 0.46
C ASP A 197 -16.52 9.02 1.42
N PRO A 198 -16.33 9.15 2.75
CA PRO A 198 -16.97 8.27 3.72
C PRO A 198 -18.49 8.48 3.84
N ARG A 199 -19.03 9.56 3.26
CA ARG A 199 -20.47 9.87 3.25
C ARG A 199 -21.24 9.01 2.26
N ILE A 200 -20.54 8.34 1.33
CA ILE A 200 -21.13 7.48 0.32
C ILE A 200 -20.62 6.05 0.46
N ARG A 201 -21.39 5.08 -0.05
CA ARG A 201 -20.96 3.68 -0.15
C ARG A 201 -20.19 3.47 -1.46
N GLY A 202 -19.02 4.10 -1.54
CA GLY A 202 -18.15 4.11 -2.72
C GLY A 202 -17.06 3.03 -2.70
N ILE A 203 -15.86 3.39 -3.15
CA ILE A 203 -14.70 2.51 -3.16
C ILE A 203 -14.28 2.21 -1.72
N PHE A 204 -14.11 0.91 -1.41
CA PHE A 204 -13.68 0.43 -0.10
C PHE A 204 -12.93 -0.87 -0.28
N PHE A 205 -11.66 -0.89 0.15
CA PHE A 205 -10.72 -1.96 -0.14
C PHE A 205 -9.80 -2.24 1.04
N TYR A 206 -9.14 -3.39 0.98
CA TYR A 206 -7.94 -3.67 1.75
C TYR A 206 -6.70 -3.36 0.91
N ASN A 207 -5.60 -3.09 1.60
CA ASN A 207 -4.34 -2.85 0.94
C ASN A 207 -3.19 -3.53 1.70
N ASN A 208 -2.61 -4.55 1.07
CA ASN A 208 -1.41 -5.20 1.56
C ASN A 208 -0.21 -4.46 0.99
N ALA A 209 0.71 -4.04 1.86
CA ALA A 209 1.96 -3.45 1.41
C ALA A 209 3.14 -3.78 2.31
N TYR A 210 4.23 -4.20 1.69
CA TYR A 210 5.42 -4.65 2.39
C TYR A 210 6.68 -4.42 1.54
N SER A 211 7.77 -4.12 2.21
CA SER A 211 9.07 -3.84 1.60
C SER A 211 9.95 -5.08 1.63
N ILE A 212 10.52 -5.44 0.49
CA ILE A 212 11.48 -6.54 0.37
C ILE A 212 12.82 -5.97 -0.10
N ALA A 213 13.90 -6.37 0.57
CA ALA A 213 15.26 -6.00 0.20
C ALA A 213 15.55 -6.40 -1.25
N LEU A 214 16.26 -5.54 -1.99
CA LEU A 214 16.58 -5.79 -3.39
C LEU A 214 17.21 -7.18 -3.63
N SER A 215 18.06 -7.65 -2.71
CA SER A 215 18.71 -8.98 -2.77
C SER A 215 17.73 -10.16 -2.77
N ARG A 216 16.51 -9.97 -2.26
CA ARG A 216 15.48 -11.02 -2.10
C ARG A 216 14.34 -10.90 -3.13
N VAL A 217 14.23 -9.77 -3.82
CA VAL A 217 13.15 -9.47 -4.78
C VAL A 217 13.02 -10.53 -5.91
N PRO A 218 14.09 -10.97 -6.59
CA PRO A 218 13.95 -11.92 -7.70
C PRO A 218 13.35 -13.26 -7.27
N ALA A 219 13.80 -13.78 -6.12
CA ALA A 219 13.31 -15.04 -5.56
C ALA A 219 11.83 -14.92 -5.14
N PHE A 220 11.46 -13.80 -4.52
CA PHE A 220 10.06 -13.54 -4.18
C PHE A 220 9.17 -13.49 -5.42
N ILE A 221 9.55 -12.75 -6.47
CA ILE A 221 8.80 -12.69 -7.74
C ILE A 221 8.67 -14.09 -8.36
N ALA A 222 9.70 -14.93 -8.27
CA ALA A 222 9.64 -16.31 -8.77
C ALA A 222 8.55 -17.14 -8.05
N ASP A 223 8.48 -17.06 -6.72
CA ASP A 223 7.42 -17.75 -5.96
C ASP A 223 6.03 -17.17 -6.25
N MET A 224 5.91 -15.84 -6.39
CA MET A 224 4.65 -15.20 -6.80
C MET A 224 4.18 -15.71 -8.18
N LYS A 225 5.11 -15.85 -9.13
CA LYS A 225 4.83 -16.42 -10.46
C LYS A 225 4.40 -17.89 -10.35
N GLN A 226 5.01 -18.67 -9.46
CA GLN A 226 4.60 -20.05 -9.18
C GLN A 226 3.18 -20.11 -8.61
N LEU A 227 2.85 -19.25 -7.65
CA LEU A 227 1.54 -19.18 -7.04
C LEU A 227 0.48 -18.79 -8.07
N ARG A 228 0.76 -17.79 -8.90
CA ARG A 228 -0.06 -17.45 -10.07
C ARG A 228 -0.28 -18.64 -10.98
N ASN A 229 0.78 -19.37 -11.35
CA ASN A 229 0.64 -20.51 -12.26
C ASN A 229 -0.23 -21.63 -11.64
N SER A 230 -0.20 -21.80 -10.32
CA SER A 230 -1.05 -22.77 -9.61
C SER A 230 -2.51 -22.33 -9.45
N ASN A 231 -2.78 -21.03 -9.44
CA ASN A 231 -4.11 -20.47 -9.24
C ASN A 231 -4.33 -19.17 -10.04
N PRO A 232 -4.32 -19.22 -11.39
CA PRO A 232 -4.35 -18.01 -12.21
C PRO A 232 -5.63 -17.19 -12.03
N LYS A 233 -6.71 -17.87 -11.63
CA LYS A 233 -8.03 -17.26 -11.40
C LYS A 233 -8.05 -16.28 -10.23
N ALA A 234 -7.25 -16.53 -9.19
CA ALA A 234 -7.16 -15.63 -8.05
C ALA A 234 -6.55 -14.26 -8.40
N PHE A 235 -5.75 -14.19 -9.46
CA PHE A 235 -5.07 -12.97 -9.86
C PHE A 235 -5.94 -12.04 -10.73
N TYR A 236 -7.11 -12.47 -11.21
CA TYR A 236 -8.01 -11.57 -11.93
C TYR A 236 -8.46 -10.39 -11.07
N GLY A 237 -8.74 -10.60 -9.78
CA GLY A 237 -9.13 -9.51 -8.87
C GLY A 237 -7.98 -8.53 -8.62
N ILE A 238 -6.74 -9.02 -8.58
CA ILE A 238 -5.53 -8.21 -8.46
C ILE A 238 -5.35 -7.35 -9.71
N ASP A 239 -5.38 -7.95 -10.90
CA ASP A 239 -5.28 -7.24 -12.18
C ASP A 239 -6.43 -6.21 -12.36
N ALA A 240 -7.66 -6.56 -11.94
CA ALA A 240 -8.80 -5.65 -11.96
C ALA A 240 -8.61 -4.44 -11.02
N SER A 241 -7.79 -4.59 -9.98
CA SER A 241 -7.42 -3.53 -9.02
C SER A 241 -6.09 -2.85 -9.37
N LEU A 242 -5.74 -2.80 -10.66
CA LEU A 242 -4.51 -2.20 -11.23
C LEU A 242 -3.21 -2.97 -10.94
N GLY A 243 -3.33 -4.24 -10.53
CA GLY A 243 -2.19 -5.12 -10.38
C GLY A 243 -1.43 -4.94 -9.06
N ILE A 244 -0.16 -5.32 -9.10
CA ILE A 244 0.78 -5.21 -7.97
C ILE A 244 1.74 -4.08 -8.28
N LEU A 245 1.72 -3.02 -7.47
CA LEU A 245 2.60 -1.86 -7.68
C LEU A 245 3.93 -2.11 -6.98
N LEU A 246 5.04 -1.95 -7.72
CA LEU A 246 6.40 -2.06 -7.21
C LEU A 246 7.02 -0.66 -7.19
N ARG A 247 7.37 -0.18 -5.98
CA ARG A 247 7.93 1.15 -5.76
C ARG A 247 9.25 1.05 -5.01
N TYR A 248 10.21 1.90 -5.38
CA TYR A 248 11.58 1.82 -4.86
C TYR A 248 11.76 2.75 -3.67
N ILE A 249 12.37 2.23 -2.61
CA ILE A 249 12.61 2.97 -1.37
C ILE A 249 14.07 2.79 -0.95
N LYS A 250 14.74 3.92 -0.67
CA LYS A 250 16.09 3.93 -0.11
C LYS A 250 16.08 3.62 1.38
N ALA A 251 17.19 3.06 1.86
CA ALA A 251 17.44 2.95 3.29
C ALA A 251 17.28 4.31 3.99
N SER A 252 16.76 4.29 5.21
CA SER A 252 16.46 5.47 6.02
C SER A 252 17.20 5.41 7.36
N SER A 253 17.64 6.57 7.85
CA SER A 253 18.20 6.69 9.21
C SER A 253 17.14 6.63 10.30
N ALA A 254 15.85 6.76 9.96
CA ALA A 254 14.79 6.71 10.94
C ALA A 254 14.77 5.36 11.67
N TYR A 255 14.58 5.37 12.99
CA TYR A 255 14.69 4.13 13.78
C TYR A 255 13.66 3.07 13.41
N LEU A 256 12.46 3.50 13.01
CA LEU A 256 11.40 2.65 12.46
C LEU A 256 11.27 2.78 10.92
N GLY A 257 12.35 3.24 10.27
CA GLY A 257 12.49 3.33 8.82
C GLY A 257 12.99 2.04 8.18
N LYS A 258 13.11 2.03 6.85
CA LYS A 258 13.63 0.87 6.12
C LYS A 258 15.16 0.78 6.31
N PRO A 259 15.71 -0.34 6.80
CA PRO A 259 17.14 -0.45 7.11
C PRO A 259 18.02 -0.64 5.86
N GLU A 260 17.43 -1.07 4.74
CA GLU A 260 18.12 -1.35 3.49
C GLU A 260 17.28 -0.89 2.29
N ASP A 261 17.95 -0.67 1.15
CA ASP A 261 17.27 -0.37 -0.13
C ASP A 261 16.33 -1.52 -0.51
N SER A 262 15.08 -1.18 -0.82
CA SER A 262 14.00 -2.14 -0.96
C SER A 262 13.00 -1.76 -2.05
N VAL A 263 12.21 -2.76 -2.44
CA VAL A 263 11.02 -2.59 -3.27
C VAL A 263 9.80 -2.82 -2.40
N ASP A 264 8.94 -1.82 -2.34
CA ASP A 264 7.59 -1.91 -1.81
C ASP A 264 6.69 -2.60 -2.83
N PHE A 265 6.05 -3.69 -2.42
CA PHE A 265 4.98 -4.35 -3.14
C PHE A 265 3.65 -3.90 -2.53
N ASP A 266 2.76 -3.39 -3.37
CA ASP A 266 1.46 -2.88 -2.98
C ASP A 266 0.36 -3.60 -3.75
N ILE A 267 -0.60 -4.18 -3.02
CA ILE A 267 -1.71 -4.94 -3.58
C ILE A 267 -3.00 -4.37 -2.99
N THR A 268 -3.79 -3.69 -3.81
CA THR A 268 -5.15 -3.26 -3.46
C THR A 268 -6.13 -4.35 -3.88
N TYR A 269 -7.11 -4.65 -3.03
CA TYR A 269 -8.11 -5.68 -3.32
C TYR A 269 -9.41 -5.42 -2.57
N TYR A 270 -10.50 -6.01 -3.07
CA TYR A 270 -11.84 -5.81 -2.55
C TYR A 270 -11.95 -5.96 -1.01
N ARG A 271 -12.85 -5.19 -0.41
CA ARG A 271 -13.26 -5.33 0.98
C ARG A 271 -14.77 -5.19 1.08
N SER A 272 -15.45 -6.15 1.71
CA SER A 272 -16.88 -6.02 1.99
C SER A 272 -17.14 -4.97 3.08
N TYR A 273 -18.28 -4.28 3.01
CA TYR A 273 -18.81 -3.51 4.14
C TYR A 273 -19.44 -4.41 5.22
N THR A 274 -19.71 -5.66 4.91
CA THR A 274 -20.25 -6.64 5.86
C THR A 274 -19.10 -7.29 6.62
N LYS A 275 -19.05 -7.11 7.94
CA LYS A 275 -18.11 -7.83 8.81
C LYS A 275 -18.38 -9.35 8.70
N GLY A 276 -17.33 -10.14 8.57
CA GLY A 276 -17.33 -11.60 8.52
C GLY A 276 -17.60 -12.18 7.13
N GLU A 277 -17.74 -11.35 6.09
CA GLU A 277 -17.95 -11.81 4.72
C GLU A 277 -16.60 -12.21 4.08
N PRO A 278 -16.41 -13.49 3.68
CA PRO A 278 -15.20 -13.94 3.04
C PRO A 278 -14.95 -13.20 1.73
N ASN A 279 -13.71 -12.77 1.51
CA ASN A 279 -13.30 -12.26 0.23
C ASN A 279 -12.87 -13.43 -0.68
N PRO A 280 -13.47 -13.60 -1.88
CA PRO A 280 -13.07 -14.69 -2.76
C PRO A 280 -11.60 -14.55 -3.19
N HIS A 281 -10.86 -15.64 -3.03
CA HIS A 281 -9.42 -15.74 -3.28
C HIS A 281 -8.53 -14.96 -2.30
N SER A 282 -9.03 -14.61 -1.10
CA SER A 282 -8.20 -14.10 -0.02
C SER A 282 -7.07 -15.06 0.34
N ASP A 283 -7.25 -16.37 0.11
CA ASP A 283 -6.22 -17.38 0.33
C ASP A 283 -4.91 -17.07 -0.40
N VAL A 284 -4.98 -16.61 -1.65
CA VAL A 284 -3.79 -16.22 -2.42
C VAL A 284 -3.18 -14.92 -1.89
N LEU A 285 -4.00 -13.94 -1.50
CA LEU A 285 -3.52 -12.66 -0.97
C LEU A 285 -2.83 -12.83 0.40
N ASP A 286 -3.41 -13.67 1.25
CA ASP A 286 -2.89 -14.02 2.56
C ASP A 286 -1.62 -14.86 2.44
N GLU A 287 -1.56 -15.80 1.50
CA GLU A 287 -0.34 -16.56 1.21
C GLU A 287 0.79 -15.65 0.72
N LEU A 288 0.52 -14.73 -0.20
CA LEU A 288 1.50 -13.75 -0.68
C LEU A 288 2.05 -12.89 0.47
N GLN A 289 1.18 -12.39 1.34
CA GLN A 289 1.57 -11.56 2.47
C GLN A 289 2.37 -12.35 3.50
N GLN A 290 1.94 -13.55 3.87
CA GLN A 290 2.68 -14.43 4.79
C GLN A 290 4.04 -14.86 4.21
N MET A 291 4.10 -15.20 2.92
CA MET A 291 5.34 -15.53 2.23
C MET A 291 6.31 -14.36 2.26
N ALA A 292 5.85 -13.15 1.93
CA ALA A 292 6.68 -11.95 2.02
C ALA A 292 7.21 -11.74 3.44
N LEU A 293 6.32 -11.74 4.44
CA LEU A 293 6.65 -11.38 5.82
C LEU A 293 7.52 -12.42 6.53
N HIS A 294 7.30 -13.72 6.29
CA HIS A 294 7.94 -14.81 7.05
C HIS A 294 9.06 -15.50 6.26
N LYS A 295 8.91 -15.74 4.95
CA LYS A 295 9.96 -16.36 4.13
C LYS A 295 11.01 -15.35 3.66
N TYR A 296 10.57 -14.14 3.28
CA TYR A 296 11.45 -13.10 2.72
C TYR A 296 11.79 -11.97 3.67
N GLY A 297 11.36 -12.07 4.94
CA GLY A 297 11.66 -11.07 5.96
C GLY A 297 11.15 -9.67 5.60
N ALA A 298 10.07 -9.57 4.83
CA ALA A 298 9.54 -8.29 4.39
C ALA A 298 9.09 -7.44 5.58
N ILE A 299 9.20 -6.12 5.45
CA ILE A 299 8.79 -5.17 6.49
C ILE A 299 7.42 -4.60 6.11
N PRO A 300 6.37 -4.75 6.96
CA PRO A 300 5.05 -4.21 6.65
C PRO A 300 5.11 -2.68 6.55
N HIS A 301 4.30 -2.11 5.66
CA HIS A 301 4.08 -0.68 5.61
C HIS A 301 3.16 -0.25 6.76
N TRP A 302 3.61 0.71 7.59
CA TRP A 302 2.90 1.13 8.81
C TRP A 302 1.47 1.63 8.61
N GLY A 303 1.21 2.36 7.51
CA GLY A 303 -0.12 2.91 7.22
C GLY A 303 -1.07 1.98 6.44
N LYS A 304 -0.74 0.69 6.34
CA LYS A 304 -1.45 -0.30 5.50
C LYS A 304 -1.52 -1.64 6.23
N ASN A 305 -1.96 -2.70 5.54
CA ASN A 305 -2.07 -4.06 6.06
C ASN A 305 -3.15 -4.21 7.14
N ARG A 306 -3.29 -5.45 7.63
CA ARG A 306 -4.19 -5.84 8.71
C ARG A 306 -3.35 -6.36 9.89
N ASN A 307 -3.97 -6.59 11.05
CA ASN A 307 -3.27 -6.84 12.31
C ASN A 307 -2.19 -7.93 12.23
N PHE A 308 -2.47 -9.05 11.54
CA PHE A 308 -1.51 -10.15 11.51
C PHE A 308 -0.16 -9.78 10.89
N ALA A 309 -0.13 -8.79 10.00
CA ALA A 309 1.11 -8.34 9.37
C ALA A 309 2.05 -7.64 10.37
N PHE A 310 1.52 -7.16 11.49
CA PHE A 310 2.26 -6.44 12.52
C PHE A 310 2.76 -7.32 13.67
N GLU A 311 2.40 -8.61 13.69
CA GLU A 311 2.90 -9.54 14.70
C GLU A 311 4.43 -9.63 14.61
N GLY A 312 5.11 -9.25 15.71
CA GLY A 312 6.56 -9.22 15.79
C GLY A 312 7.24 -8.22 14.82
N ALA A 313 6.50 -7.32 14.18
CA ALA A 313 7.06 -6.43 13.17
C ALA A 313 8.16 -5.50 13.72
N ILE A 314 8.05 -5.09 14.99
CA ILE A 314 9.03 -4.23 15.65
C ILE A 314 10.45 -4.85 15.68
N ALA A 315 10.55 -6.17 15.77
CA ALA A 315 11.83 -6.88 15.81
C ALA A 315 12.60 -6.80 14.47
N LYS A 316 11.94 -6.37 13.38
CA LYS A 316 12.55 -6.18 12.06
C LYS A 316 13.32 -4.86 11.93
N TYR A 317 13.25 -3.98 12.94
CA TYR A 317 13.90 -2.68 12.94
C TYR A 317 15.11 -2.70 13.89
N PRO A 318 16.35 -2.62 13.38
CA PRO A 318 17.57 -2.73 14.21
C PRO A 318 17.63 -1.70 15.34
N GLU A 319 17.05 -0.53 15.14
CA GLU A 319 17.09 0.61 16.07
C GLU A 319 15.82 0.73 16.93
N ALA A 320 14.96 -0.29 16.95
CA ALA A 320 13.71 -0.29 17.73
C ALA A 320 13.95 -0.03 19.22
N GLY A 321 15.02 -0.55 19.80
CA GLY A 321 15.38 -0.30 21.20
C GLY A 321 15.58 1.20 21.49
N LYS A 322 16.34 1.89 20.63
CA LYS A 322 16.56 3.34 20.76
C LYS A 322 15.27 4.13 20.57
N PHE A 323 14.36 3.68 19.69
CA PHE A 323 13.04 4.27 19.55
C PHE A 323 12.23 4.17 20.86
N LEU A 324 12.21 2.99 21.48
CA LEU A 324 11.49 2.77 22.74
C LEU A 324 12.08 3.57 23.90
N GLU A 325 13.40 3.76 23.93
CA GLU A 325 14.06 4.65 24.90
C GLU A 325 13.60 6.12 24.73
N VAL A 326 13.50 6.61 23.50
CA VAL A 326 12.98 7.96 23.22
C VAL A 326 11.51 8.05 23.64
N LYS A 327 10.70 7.03 23.30
CA LYS A 327 9.28 6.95 23.70
C LYS A 327 9.13 7.06 25.22
N GLY A 328 9.88 6.25 25.98
CA GLY A 328 9.83 6.28 27.45
C GLY A 328 10.25 7.62 28.06
N ARG A 329 11.22 8.32 27.44
CA ARG A 329 11.61 9.67 27.88
C ARG A 329 10.59 10.76 27.52
N TYR A 330 9.89 10.61 26.41
CA TYR A 330 8.99 11.65 25.90
C TYR A 330 7.57 11.52 26.47
N ASP A 331 7.11 10.29 26.70
CA ASP A 331 5.77 9.97 27.18
C ASP A 331 5.81 8.81 28.19
N PRO A 332 6.34 9.03 29.41
CA PRO A 332 6.51 7.99 30.42
C PRO A 332 5.18 7.42 30.93
N ASP A 333 4.11 8.21 30.88
CA ASP A 333 2.77 7.83 31.33
C ASP A 333 1.92 7.22 30.19
N GLY A 334 2.45 7.16 28.96
CA GLY A 334 1.76 6.56 27.82
C GLY A 334 0.53 7.32 27.32
N ILE A 335 0.48 8.65 27.49
CA ILE A 335 -0.65 9.51 27.09
C ILE A 335 -0.94 9.41 25.57
N PHE A 336 0.10 9.25 24.76
CA PHE A 336 -0.01 9.10 23.31
C PHE A 336 0.04 7.65 22.85
N SER A 337 -0.10 6.71 23.79
CA SER A 337 -0.15 5.28 23.51
C SER A 337 -1.60 4.78 23.50
N SER A 338 -1.84 3.73 22.73
CA SER A 338 -3.07 2.93 22.75
C SER A 338 -2.70 1.47 22.90
N GLU A 339 -3.70 0.64 23.24
CA GLU A 339 -3.53 -0.82 23.28
C GLU A 339 -2.90 -1.33 21.97
N TRP A 340 -3.40 -0.88 20.82
CA TRP A 340 -2.87 -1.29 19.52
C TRP A 340 -1.42 -0.84 19.30
N SER A 341 -1.05 0.39 19.69
CA SER A 341 0.34 0.83 19.50
C SER A 341 1.31 0.08 20.38
N ASP A 342 0.92 -0.26 21.62
CA ASP A 342 1.75 -1.05 22.53
C ASP A 342 1.96 -2.47 22.02
N GLN A 343 0.91 -3.07 21.46
CA GLN A 343 0.95 -4.38 20.81
C GLN A 343 1.91 -4.38 19.60
N VAL A 344 1.77 -3.41 18.70
CA VAL A 344 2.59 -3.31 17.48
C VAL A 344 4.05 -2.99 17.78
N LEU A 345 4.32 -2.22 18.84
CA LEU A 345 5.66 -1.88 19.32
C LEU A 345 6.28 -2.97 20.23
N GLY A 346 5.57 -4.08 20.46
CA GLY A 346 6.05 -5.18 21.30
C GLY A 346 6.24 -4.80 22.78
N ILE A 347 5.52 -3.78 23.26
CA ILE A 347 5.56 -3.31 24.65
C ILE A 347 4.66 -4.21 25.51
N ASN A 348 3.42 -4.44 25.07
CA ASN A 348 2.47 -5.26 25.80
C ASN A 348 1.41 -5.85 24.85
N GLY A 349 1.04 -7.11 25.08
CA GLY A 349 0.06 -7.83 24.28
C GLY A 349 0.56 -8.25 22.90
N SER A 350 -0.39 -8.63 22.03
CA SER A 350 -0.15 -8.98 20.63
C SER A 350 -1.17 -8.27 19.76
N PRO A 351 -0.81 -7.81 18.54
CA PRO A 351 -1.80 -7.24 17.63
C PRO A 351 -2.78 -8.30 17.11
N ILE A 352 -2.47 -9.59 17.30
CA ILE A 352 -3.32 -10.71 16.90
C ILE A 352 -4.56 -10.79 17.76
N ILE A 353 -5.72 -10.81 17.10
CA ILE A 353 -7.02 -11.04 17.76
C ILE A 353 -7.53 -12.40 17.29
N VAL A 354 -7.63 -13.35 18.23
CA VAL A 354 -8.12 -14.70 17.95
C VAL A 354 -9.58 -14.79 18.36
N GLU A 355 -10.46 -14.83 17.37
CA GLU A 355 -11.91 -15.01 17.54
C GLU A 355 -12.49 -15.76 16.32
N LYS A 356 -13.75 -16.20 16.41
CA LYS A 356 -14.44 -16.80 15.26
C LYS A 356 -14.38 -15.84 14.07
N GLY A 357 -13.91 -16.31 12.91
CA GLY A 357 -13.78 -15.51 11.70
C GLY A 357 -12.59 -14.54 11.68
N CYS A 358 -11.66 -14.58 12.65
CA CYS A 358 -10.55 -13.62 12.73
C CYS A 358 -9.67 -13.60 11.47
N ALA A 359 -9.48 -14.74 10.80
CA ALA A 359 -8.63 -14.81 9.62
C ALA A 359 -9.29 -14.21 8.38
N ILE A 360 -10.63 -14.28 8.28
CA ILE A 360 -11.40 -13.57 7.24
C ILE A 360 -11.18 -12.05 7.32
N GLU A 361 -11.12 -11.53 8.55
CA GLU A 361 -10.88 -10.11 8.81
C GLU A 361 -9.38 -9.74 8.79
N GLY A 362 -8.47 -10.70 8.61
CA GLY A 362 -7.02 -10.50 8.72
C GLY A 362 -6.55 -10.07 10.10
N LEU A 363 -7.31 -10.45 11.13
CA LEU A 363 -6.95 -10.20 12.53
C LEU A 363 -5.99 -11.26 13.09
N CYS A 364 -5.99 -12.46 12.50
CA CYS A 364 -5.15 -13.58 12.85
C CYS A 364 -4.72 -14.36 11.60
N VAL A 365 -3.66 -15.16 11.72
CA VAL A 365 -3.40 -16.27 10.80
C VAL A 365 -4.22 -17.48 11.28
N CYS A 366 -4.90 -18.20 10.37
CA CYS A 366 -5.80 -19.27 10.79
C CYS A 366 -5.02 -20.47 11.39
N SER A 367 -5.55 -21.04 12.47
CA SER A 367 -5.04 -22.29 13.07
C SER A 367 -6.12 -23.38 13.11
N GLU A 368 -7.38 -22.97 13.17
CA GLU A 368 -8.56 -23.85 13.14
C GLU A 368 -9.58 -23.34 12.13
N ASP A 369 -10.50 -24.22 11.72
CA ASP A 369 -11.48 -23.90 10.70
C ASP A 369 -12.45 -22.79 11.14
N SER A 370 -12.71 -22.64 12.45
CA SER A 370 -13.57 -21.58 13.01
C SER A 370 -13.10 -20.16 12.65
N HIS A 371 -11.80 -19.97 12.40
CA HIS A 371 -11.22 -18.69 12.00
C HIS A 371 -11.58 -18.30 10.56
N CYS A 372 -12.04 -19.27 9.75
CA CYS A 372 -12.23 -19.14 8.30
C CYS A 372 -13.69 -19.14 7.83
N ALA A 373 -14.68 -19.07 8.72
CA ALA A 373 -16.11 -19.16 8.35
C ALA A 373 -16.49 -20.49 7.63
N PRO A 374 -16.37 -21.64 8.32
CA PRO A 374 -16.63 -22.95 7.74
C PRO A 374 -18.09 -23.13 7.32
N GLU A 375 -19.02 -22.43 7.95
CA GLU A 375 -20.42 -22.38 7.53
C GLU A 375 -20.64 -21.80 6.12
N GLN A 376 -19.63 -21.10 5.56
CA GLN A 376 -19.63 -20.56 4.20
C GLN A 376 -18.71 -21.37 3.26
N GLY A 377 -18.22 -22.53 3.70
CA GLY A 377 -17.37 -23.42 2.90
C GLY A 377 -15.88 -23.03 2.88
N TYR A 378 -15.43 -22.18 3.79
CA TYR A 378 -14.04 -21.75 3.90
C TYR A 378 -13.36 -22.40 5.11
N TYR A 379 -12.20 -22.98 4.89
CA TYR A 379 -11.51 -23.77 5.91
C TYR A 379 -10.03 -23.38 6.00
N CYS A 380 -9.44 -23.59 7.17
CA CYS A 380 -8.03 -23.28 7.37
C CYS A 380 -7.16 -24.35 6.73
N ARG A 381 -6.39 -23.96 5.71
CA ARG A 381 -5.56 -24.89 4.92
C ARG A 381 -4.14 -24.34 4.76
N PRO A 382 -3.15 -25.21 4.48
CA PRO A 382 -1.83 -24.75 4.06
C PRO A 382 -1.90 -23.94 2.76
N GLY A 383 -0.98 -22.99 2.59
CA GLY A 383 -0.75 -22.32 1.31
C GLY A 383 -0.44 -23.30 0.16
N LYS A 384 -0.57 -22.85 -1.08
CA LYS A 384 -0.36 -23.66 -2.29
C LYS A 384 1.11 -23.83 -2.66
N VAL A 385 1.89 -22.76 -2.52
CA VAL A 385 3.33 -22.68 -2.80
C VAL A 385 4.12 -22.57 -1.51
N TYR A 386 3.80 -21.60 -0.66
CA TYR A 386 4.40 -21.47 0.67
C TYR A 386 3.57 -22.29 1.67
N ARG A 387 3.99 -23.53 1.92
CA ARG A 387 3.21 -24.54 2.68
C ARG A 387 3.10 -24.21 4.16
N GLU A 388 4.00 -23.39 4.67
CA GLU A 388 4.00 -22.91 6.05
C GLU A 388 2.94 -21.82 6.27
N ALA A 389 2.46 -21.14 5.21
CA ALA A 389 1.33 -20.22 5.34
C ALA A 389 0.05 -20.99 5.68
N ARG A 390 -0.82 -20.33 6.45
CA ARG A 390 -2.16 -20.81 6.77
C ARG A 390 -3.20 -19.83 6.26
N VAL A 391 -4.10 -20.32 5.44
CA VAL A 391 -5.02 -19.48 4.65
C VAL A 391 -6.44 -20.03 4.68
N CYS A 392 -7.42 -19.14 4.58
CA CYS A 392 -8.83 -19.51 4.50
C CYS A 392 -9.20 -19.82 3.05
N SER A 393 -9.15 -21.10 2.68
CA SER A 393 -9.46 -21.55 1.33
C SER A 393 -10.88 -22.07 1.22
N PHE A 394 -11.57 -21.66 0.16
CA PHE A 394 -12.88 -22.19 -0.20
C PHE A 394 -12.75 -23.65 -0.69
N GLN A 395 -13.55 -24.54 -0.12
CA GLN A 395 -13.71 -25.92 -0.58
C GLN A 395 -15.19 -26.13 -0.93
N PRO A 396 -15.53 -26.31 -2.22
CA PRO A 396 -16.90 -26.66 -2.59
C PRO A 396 -17.26 -28.01 -1.99
N ASN A 397 -18.44 -28.10 -1.38
CA ASN A 397 -19.02 -29.35 -0.89
C ASN A 397 -19.26 -30.35 -2.02
#